data_AF-A0A2D6D1H2-F1
#
_entry.id   AF-A0A2D6D1H2-F1
#
_cell.length_a   1.000
_cell.length_b   1.000
_cell.length_c   1.000
_cell.angle_alpha   90.00
_cell.angle_beta   90.00
_cell.angle_gamma   90.00
#
_symmetry.space_group_name_H-M   'P 1'
#
loop_
_entity.id
_entity.type
_entity.pdbx_description
1 polymer ?
#
loop_
_entity_poly.entity_id
_entity_poly.type
_entity_poly.pdbx_seq_one_letter_code
_entity_poly.pdbx_strand_id
1 'polypeptide(L)'
;ATIESLVGPEIIGSSVYRVRPKLPNWDRGEVPWHQDSGYFLAHCDDMLVLTCWIPLIDVDEDNGCLFVIPGSHRDGITRHYTGGHGGYLEIAEEDIPAGERIAIPMHQGDVLFLANLTAHASFANRTPDVRWSLDLRYQDGAVPNNIGEEPADYTPERDPVTMACHPPEADFVIRDPERPEREVRDASVFHDMRERFFAGRAYHPGRGWTPLHERRR
;
A
#
# COMPACT_ATOMS: atom_id res chain seq x y z
N ALA A 1 4.52 -6.12 -18.01
CA ALA A 1 5.08 -6.95 -16.93
C ALA A 1 3.93 -7.69 -16.26
N THR A 2 4.16 -8.90 -15.75
CA THR A 2 3.21 -9.60 -14.87
C THR A 2 3.64 -9.40 -13.42
N ILE A 3 2.74 -9.60 -12.46
CA ILE A 3 3.09 -9.59 -11.03
C ILE A 3 4.21 -10.62 -10.76
N GLU A 4 4.06 -11.85 -11.28
CA GLU A 4 5.05 -12.92 -11.19
C GLU A 4 6.45 -12.51 -11.66
N SER A 5 6.54 -11.69 -12.73
CA SER A 5 7.85 -11.21 -13.23
C SER A 5 8.54 -10.20 -12.32
N LEU A 6 7.84 -9.64 -11.33
CA LEU A 6 8.34 -8.62 -10.40
C LEU A 6 8.56 -9.17 -9.00
N VAL A 7 7.66 -10.04 -8.52
CA VAL A 7 7.67 -10.57 -7.14
C VAL A 7 7.93 -12.08 -7.07
N GLY A 8 8.25 -12.74 -8.17
CA GLY A 8 8.53 -14.18 -8.18
C GLY A 8 7.29 -15.07 -8.29
N PRO A 9 7.49 -16.40 -8.34
CA PRO A 9 6.45 -17.39 -8.63
C PRO A 9 5.53 -17.68 -7.44
N GLU A 10 6.04 -17.57 -6.21
CA GLU A 10 5.23 -17.66 -4.98
C GLU A 10 4.71 -16.26 -4.64
N ILE A 11 3.42 -16.03 -4.92
CA ILE A 11 2.79 -14.71 -4.80
C ILE A 11 1.92 -14.68 -3.55
N ILE A 12 2.28 -13.79 -2.64
CA ILE A 12 1.50 -13.46 -1.45
C ILE A 12 0.71 -12.18 -1.74
N GLY A 13 -0.57 -12.19 -1.42
CA GLY A 13 -1.45 -11.02 -1.46
C GLY A 13 -1.76 -10.51 -0.06
N SER A 14 -1.85 -9.19 0.09
CA SER A 14 -2.33 -8.59 1.33
C SER A 14 -3.86 -8.38 1.30
N SER A 15 -4.54 -8.55 2.44
CA SER A 15 -5.96 -8.19 2.58
C SER A 15 -6.23 -6.69 2.54
N VAL A 16 -5.19 -5.85 2.44
CA VAL A 16 -5.30 -4.40 2.17
C VAL A 16 -5.57 -4.17 0.68
N TYR A 17 -6.69 -4.70 0.20
CA TYR A 17 -7.27 -4.32 -1.09
C TYR A 17 -8.27 -3.19 -0.85
N ARG A 18 -8.13 -2.09 -1.59
CA ARG A 18 -9.02 -0.93 -1.43
C ARG A 18 -9.73 -0.65 -2.73
N VAL A 19 -11.06 -0.70 -2.69
CA VAL A 19 -11.88 -0.02 -3.67
C VAL A 19 -12.00 1.42 -3.21
N ARG A 20 -11.40 2.35 -3.94
CA ARG A 20 -11.32 3.76 -3.52
C ARG A 20 -12.24 4.64 -4.36
N PRO A 21 -13.27 5.25 -3.75
CA PRO A 21 -13.95 6.37 -4.37
C PRO A 21 -13.12 7.65 -4.18
N LYS A 22 -13.09 8.48 -5.21
CA LYS A 22 -12.73 9.88 -5.10
C LYS A 22 -13.92 10.72 -5.53
N LEU A 23 -14.58 11.30 -4.53
CA LEU A 23 -15.84 12.04 -4.70
C LEU A 23 -15.60 13.40 -5.36
N PRO A 24 -16.54 13.90 -6.18
CA PRO A 24 -16.53 15.25 -6.73
C PRO A 24 -16.35 16.33 -5.66
N ASN A 25 -15.40 17.24 -5.89
CA ASN A 25 -15.14 18.45 -5.10
C ASN A 25 -14.99 18.18 -3.59
N TRP A 26 -14.41 17.03 -3.22
CA TRP A 26 -14.15 16.67 -1.84
C TRP A 26 -12.65 16.61 -1.55
N ASP A 27 -12.11 17.73 -1.06
CA ASP A 27 -10.67 17.88 -0.82
C ASP A 27 -10.12 16.88 0.20
N ARG A 28 -10.93 16.41 1.15
CA ARG A 28 -10.50 15.34 2.08
C ARG A 28 -10.30 13.98 1.41
N GLY A 29 -10.75 13.83 0.16
CA GLY A 29 -10.48 12.67 -0.69
C GLY A 29 -9.10 12.71 -1.35
N GLU A 30 -8.37 13.81 -1.25
CA GLU A 30 -6.97 13.89 -1.70
C GLU A 30 -6.07 12.98 -0.86
N VAL A 31 -5.13 12.35 -1.54
CA VAL A 31 -4.09 11.55 -0.92
C VAL A 31 -2.78 12.31 -1.13
N PRO A 32 -2.19 12.89 -0.08
CA PRO A 32 -0.97 13.69 -0.20
C PRO A 32 0.21 12.83 -0.64
N TRP A 33 1.34 13.48 -0.94
CA TRP A 33 2.58 12.78 -1.26
C TRP A 33 2.97 11.83 -0.13
N HIS A 34 3.17 10.57 -0.48
CA HIS A 34 3.58 9.54 0.45
C HIS A 34 4.31 8.40 -0.28
N GLN A 35 4.81 7.45 0.50
CA GLN A 35 5.30 6.16 0.04
C GLN A 35 4.49 5.11 0.80
N ASP A 36 4.08 4.01 0.14
CA ASP A 36 3.31 2.94 0.79
C ASP A 36 4.06 2.37 1.99
N SER A 37 5.39 2.26 1.89
CA SER A 37 6.24 1.75 2.98
C SER A 37 6.16 2.60 4.26
N GLY A 38 5.69 3.85 4.18
CA GLY A 38 5.39 4.67 5.35
C GLY A 38 4.33 4.06 6.28
N TYR A 39 3.46 3.18 5.76
CA TYR A 39 2.47 2.45 6.55
C TYR A 39 2.97 1.09 7.06
N PHE A 40 4.11 0.60 6.56
CA PHE A 40 4.66 -0.71 6.90
C PHE A 40 5.68 -0.62 8.05
N LEU A 41 6.22 -1.74 8.50
CA LEU A 41 7.36 -1.77 9.43
C LEU A 41 8.67 -1.39 8.72
N ALA A 42 9.62 -0.82 9.45
CA ALA A 42 10.87 -0.26 8.91
C ALA A 42 11.70 -1.26 8.10
N HIS A 43 11.75 -2.53 8.51
CA HIS A 43 12.53 -3.56 7.82
C HIS A 43 12.04 -3.84 6.38
N CYS A 44 10.81 -3.43 6.04
CA CYS A 44 10.25 -3.62 4.70
C CYS A 44 10.71 -2.59 3.68
N ASP A 45 11.49 -1.59 4.09
CA ASP A 45 12.10 -0.66 3.14
C ASP A 45 13.11 -1.36 2.22
N ASP A 46 13.71 -2.45 2.68
CA ASP A 46 14.67 -3.25 1.91
C ASP A 46 14.00 -4.34 1.06
N MET A 47 12.67 -4.44 1.09
CA MET A 47 11.88 -5.48 0.42
C MET A 47 10.88 -4.86 -0.56
N LEU A 48 10.60 -5.57 -1.66
CA LEU A 48 9.58 -5.14 -2.61
C LEU A 48 8.20 -5.60 -2.13
N VAL A 49 7.35 -4.63 -1.77
CA VAL A 49 5.90 -4.80 -1.75
C VAL A 49 5.35 -4.04 -2.95
N LEU A 50 4.82 -4.78 -3.92
CA LEU A 50 4.34 -4.26 -5.19
C LEU A 50 2.88 -3.80 -5.05
N THR A 51 2.65 -2.51 -5.23
CA THR A 51 1.30 -1.97 -5.38
C THR A 51 0.88 -2.05 -6.86
N CYS A 52 -0.33 -2.55 -7.09
CA CYS A 52 -1.01 -2.59 -8.37
C CYS A 52 -2.24 -1.67 -8.28
N TRP A 53 -2.18 -0.55 -8.99
CA TRP A 53 -3.25 0.43 -9.05
C TRP A 53 -3.99 0.32 -10.37
N ILE A 54 -5.32 0.21 -10.30
CA ILE A 54 -6.19 0.00 -11.47
C ILE A 54 -7.35 1.00 -11.42
N PRO A 55 -7.44 1.95 -12.35
CA PRO A 55 -8.61 2.79 -12.45
C PRO A 55 -9.78 2.01 -13.06
N LEU A 56 -10.96 2.13 -12.45
CA LEU A 56 -12.19 1.51 -12.92
C LEU A 56 -12.99 2.43 -13.85
N ILE A 57 -12.43 3.58 -14.20
CA ILE A 57 -12.90 4.54 -15.21
C ILE A 57 -11.66 5.14 -15.88
N ASP A 58 -11.81 5.88 -16.98
CA ASP A 58 -10.70 6.71 -17.48
C ASP A 58 -10.32 7.77 -16.46
N VAL A 59 -9.03 8.01 -16.26
CA VAL A 59 -8.51 8.98 -15.30
C VAL A 59 -7.52 9.94 -15.92
N ASP A 60 -7.58 11.17 -15.44
CA ASP A 60 -6.70 12.28 -15.81
C ASP A 60 -6.48 13.19 -14.59
N GLU A 61 -5.84 14.33 -14.79
CA GLU A 61 -5.57 15.29 -13.72
C GLU A 61 -6.85 15.89 -13.12
N ASP A 62 -7.94 15.98 -13.89
CA ASP A 62 -9.18 16.62 -13.47
C ASP A 62 -10.02 15.71 -12.57
N ASN A 63 -10.02 14.39 -12.80
CA ASN A 63 -10.73 13.43 -11.93
C ASN A 63 -9.83 12.74 -10.88
N GLY A 64 -8.58 13.20 -10.79
CA GLY A 64 -7.62 12.79 -9.77
C GLY A 64 -6.96 11.46 -10.07
N CYS A 65 -6.26 11.34 -11.21
CA CYS A 65 -5.27 10.31 -11.47
C CYS A 65 -4.15 10.29 -10.41
N LEU A 66 -3.22 9.35 -10.53
CA LEU A 66 -2.04 9.33 -9.67
C LEU A 66 -0.96 10.28 -10.23
N PHE A 67 -0.20 10.86 -9.31
CA PHE A 67 1.05 11.55 -9.59
C PHE A 67 2.18 10.72 -9.00
N VAL A 68 3.32 10.64 -9.70
CA VAL A 68 4.50 9.90 -9.26
C VAL A 68 5.76 10.74 -9.44
N ILE A 69 6.80 10.44 -8.65
CA ILE A 69 8.15 10.93 -8.89
C ILE A 69 8.98 9.74 -9.37
N PRO A 70 9.26 9.61 -10.69
CA PRO A 70 10.02 8.48 -11.21
C PRO A 70 11.40 8.39 -10.56
N GLY A 71 11.83 7.18 -10.22
CA GLY A 71 13.13 6.94 -9.59
C GLY A 71 13.19 7.16 -8.08
N SER A 72 12.22 7.85 -7.48
CA SER A 72 12.19 8.14 -6.02
C SER A 72 12.29 6.90 -5.11
N HIS A 73 11.85 5.73 -5.59
CA HIS A 73 11.98 4.47 -4.86
C HIS A 73 13.43 4.07 -4.56
N ARG A 74 14.42 4.68 -5.24
CA ARG A 74 15.85 4.41 -5.06
C ARG A 74 16.47 5.25 -3.95
N ASP A 75 15.78 6.29 -3.50
CA ASP A 75 16.28 7.22 -2.48
C ASP A 75 15.95 6.74 -1.05
N GLY A 76 15.27 5.60 -0.92
CA GLY A 76 14.84 5.04 0.35
C GLY A 76 13.56 5.67 0.89
N ILE A 77 13.25 5.39 2.15
CA ILE A 77 12.09 5.97 2.84
C ILE A 77 12.33 7.46 3.14
N THR A 78 11.39 8.29 2.72
CA THR A 78 11.32 9.70 3.08
C THR A 78 10.60 9.85 4.42
N ARG A 79 10.88 10.94 5.15
CA ARG A 79 10.16 11.20 6.39
C ARG A 79 8.67 11.45 6.14
N HIS A 80 7.82 10.62 6.74
CA HIS A 80 6.38 10.85 6.81
C HIS A 80 5.99 11.51 8.13
N TYR A 81 4.83 12.16 8.10
CA TYR A 81 4.17 12.73 9.25
C TYR A 81 2.75 12.20 9.37
N THR A 82 2.26 12.07 10.61
CA THR A 82 0.87 11.69 10.88
C THR A 82 -0.06 12.90 10.89
N GLY A 83 -1.36 12.66 10.65
CA GLY A 83 -2.37 13.71 10.69
C GLY A 83 -2.19 14.74 9.57
N GLY A 84 -1.67 14.31 8.42
CA GLY A 84 -1.61 15.12 7.22
C GLY A 84 -2.98 15.38 6.62
N HIS A 85 -3.00 15.89 5.39
CA HIS A 85 -4.23 16.18 4.67
C HIS A 85 -5.14 14.95 4.59
N GLY A 86 -6.44 15.13 4.80
CA GLY A 86 -7.41 14.03 4.88
C GLY A 86 -7.22 13.05 6.05
N GLY A 87 -6.26 13.30 6.95
CA GLY A 87 -5.84 12.38 8.01
C GLY A 87 -4.84 11.31 7.58
N TYR A 88 -4.30 11.40 6.36
CA TYR A 88 -3.33 10.46 5.81
C TYR A 88 -1.93 10.70 6.38
N LEU A 89 -1.03 9.73 6.15
CA LEU A 89 0.41 10.00 6.22
C LEU A 89 0.80 10.93 5.06
N GLU A 90 1.69 11.87 5.35
CA GLU A 90 2.10 12.90 4.41
C GLU A 90 3.62 13.11 4.49
N ILE A 91 4.27 13.23 3.34
CA ILE A 91 5.60 13.81 3.21
C ILE A 91 5.41 15.32 3.13
N ALA A 92 6.07 16.08 4.02
CA ALA A 92 6.00 17.53 3.99
C ALA A 92 6.61 18.07 2.67
N GLU A 93 6.10 19.19 2.16
CA GLU A 93 6.52 19.76 0.86
C GLU A 93 8.04 19.91 0.73
N GLU A 94 8.70 20.32 1.82
CA GLU A 94 10.17 20.47 1.91
C GLU A 94 10.95 19.15 1.89
N ASP A 95 10.31 18.04 2.26
CA ASP A 95 10.90 16.70 2.33
C ASP A 95 10.59 15.86 1.07
N ILE A 96 9.71 16.34 0.17
CA ILE A 96 9.35 15.60 -1.06
C ILE A 96 10.62 15.30 -1.87
N PRO A 97 10.84 14.03 -2.30
CA PRO A 97 12.00 13.67 -3.10
C PRO A 97 12.18 14.56 -4.32
N ALA A 98 13.43 14.88 -4.64
CA ALA A 98 13.75 15.64 -5.84
C ALA A 98 13.34 14.86 -7.10
N GLY A 99 12.86 15.57 -8.11
CA GLY A 99 12.46 14.98 -9.38
C GLY A 99 11.21 15.63 -9.96
N GLU A 100 10.87 15.22 -11.17
CA GLU A 100 9.66 15.67 -11.83
C GLU A 100 8.43 14.95 -11.24
N ARG A 101 7.41 15.72 -10.89
CA ARG A 101 6.11 15.22 -10.42
C ARG A 101 5.24 14.99 -11.66
N ILE A 102 5.13 13.74 -12.09
CA ILE A 102 4.46 13.38 -13.34
C ILE A 102 3.05 12.88 -13.04
N ALA A 103 2.05 13.47 -13.69
CA ALA A 103 0.69 12.93 -13.72
C ALA A 103 0.64 11.66 -14.57
N ILE A 104 -0.17 10.68 -14.16
CA ILE A 104 -0.32 9.40 -14.87
C ILE A 104 -1.79 9.23 -15.29
N PRO A 105 -2.24 9.92 -16.36
CA PRO A 105 -3.52 9.63 -17.00
C PRO A 105 -3.52 8.19 -17.53
N MET A 106 -4.66 7.51 -17.39
CA MET A 106 -4.80 6.09 -17.69
C MET A 106 -6.21 5.81 -18.19
N HIS A 107 -6.37 4.82 -19.07
CA HIS A 107 -7.68 4.33 -19.46
C HIS A 107 -8.22 3.32 -18.45
N GLN A 108 -9.54 3.14 -18.43
CA GLN A 108 -10.19 2.11 -17.63
C GLN A 108 -9.54 0.74 -17.86
N GLY A 109 -9.11 0.10 -16.78
CA GLY A 109 -8.49 -1.23 -16.81
C GLY A 109 -6.99 -1.25 -17.10
N ASP A 110 -6.36 -0.10 -17.37
CA ASP A 110 -4.90 0.00 -17.34
C ASP A 110 -4.36 -0.35 -15.95
N VAL A 111 -3.09 -0.73 -15.87
CA VAL A 111 -2.45 -1.13 -14.61
C VAL A 111 -1.18 -0.34 -14.39
N LEU A 112 -1.08 0.33 -13.26
CA LEU A 112 0.14 0.98 -12.79
C LEU A 112 0.75 0.16 -11.65
N PHE A 113 1.99 -0.28 -11.86
CA PHE A 113 2.79 -0.95 -10.84
C PHE A 113 3.69 0.06 -10.13
N LEU A 114 3.66 0.07 -8.80
CA LEU A 114 4.48 0.93 -7.96
C LEU A 114 5.25 0.07 -6.96
N ALA A 115 6.56 0.30 -6.82
CA ALA A 115 7.29 -0.18 -5.66
C ALA A 115 6.83 0.59 -4.41
N ASN A 116 6.82 -0.05 -3.25
CA ASN A 116 6.39 0.53 -1.96
C ASN A 116 7.11 1.82 -1.56
N LEU A 117 8.31 2.06 -2.10
CA LEU A 117 9.09 3.28 -1.90
C LEU A 117 8.87 4.35 -2.99
N THR A 118 8.01 4.14 -3.98
CA THR A 118 7.75 5.17 -5.00
C THR A 118 6.94 6.29 -4.37
N ALA A 119 7.47 7.52 -4.35
CA ALA A 119 6.72 8.67 -3.90
C ALA A 119 5.59 8.96 -4.89
N HIS A 120 4.36 9.00 -4.38
CA HIS A 120 3.16 9.20 -5.19
C HIS A 120 2.06 9.94 -4.42
N ALA A 121 1.13 10.54 -5.15
CA ALA A 121 0.01 11.32 -4.64
C ALA A 121 -1.21 11.20 -5.55
N SER A 122 -2.35 11.71 -5.10
CA SER A 122 -3.54 11.87 -5.94
C SER A 122 -4.43 12.99 -5.44
N PHE A 123 -4.70 13.99 -6.28
CA PHE A 123 -5.37 15.24 -5.89
C PHE A 123 -6.87 15.26 -6.21
N ALA A 124 -7.54 16.39 -5.94
CA ALA A 124 -9.00 16.49 -5.95
C ALA A 124 -9.62 16.03 -7.28
N ASN A 125 -10.78 15.40 -7.19
CA ASN A 125 -11.63 15.16 -8.34
C ASN A 125 -12.54 16.38 -8.54
N ARG A 126 -12.35 17.08 -9.65
CA ARG A 126 -13.08 18.30 -10.05
C ARG A 126 -14.20 18.03 -11.04
N THR A 127 -14.35 16.77 -11.46
CA THR A 127 -15.42 16.32 -12.36
C THR A 127 -16.70 16.03 -11.58
N PRO A 128 -17.88 15.96 -12.24
CA PRO A 128 -19.15 15.67 -11.56
C PRO A 128 -19.33 14.20 -11.14
N ASP A 129 -18.48 13.29 -11.64
CA ASP A 129 -18.61 11.84 -11.42
C ASP A 129 -17.62 11.32 -10.36
N VAL A 130 -17.97 10.24 -9.66
CA VAL A 130 -17.05 9.58 -8.72
C VAL A 130 -15.99 8.80 -9.50
N ARG A 131 -14.71 9.06 -9.22
CA ARG A 131 -13.61 8.23 -9.72
C ARG A 131 -13.43 7.01 -8.84
N TRP A 132 -13.45 5.82 -9.43
CA TRP A 132 -13.24 4.55 -8.73
C TRP A 132 -11.91 3.93 -9.12
N SER A 133 -11.17 3.37 -8.17
CA SER A 133 -9.96 2.59 -8.42
C SER A 133 -9.84 1.40 -7.48
N LEU A 134 -8.96 0.46 -7.83
CA LEU A 134 -8.47 -0.62 -6.98
C LEU A 134 -7.01 -0.36 -6.61
N ASP A 135 -6.66 -0.54 -5.35
CA ASP A 135 -5.26 -0.70 -4.92
C ASP A 135 -5.09 -2.11 -4.37
N LEU A 136 -4.19 -2.90 -4.96
CA LEU A 136 -3.86 -4.27 -4.57
C LEU A 136 -2.37 -4.34 -4.24
N ARG A 137 -1.98 -5.21 -3.30
CA ARG A 137 -0.57 -5.33 -2.85
C ARG A 137 -0.12 -6.78 -2.91
N TYR A 138 1.07 -6.98 -3.47
CA TYR A 138 1.67 -8.29 -3.69
C TYR A 138 3.13 -8.30 -3.25
N GLN A 139 3.61 -9.45 -2.78
CA GLN A 139 5.02 -9.65 -2.46
C GLN A 139 5.44 -11.10 -2.74
N ASP A 140 6.76 -11.32 -2.79
CA ASP A 140 7.36 -12.65 -2.88
C ASP A 140 7.08 -13.44 -1.58
N GLY A 141 6.90 -14.75 -1.68
CA GLY A 141 6.72 -15.66 -0.54
C GLY A 141 7.85 -15.64 0.50
N ALA A 142 9.07 -15.27 0.09
CA ALA A 142 10.23 -15.15 0.95
C ALA A 142 10.27 -13.81 1.73
N VAL A 143 9.48 -12.80 1.33
CA VAL A 143 9.33 -11.57 2.13
C VAL A 143 8.52 -11.93 3.38
N PRO A 144 8.95 -11.49 4.58
CA PRO A 144 8.20 -11.70 5.81
C PRO A 144 6.71 -11.41 5.65
N ASN A 145 5.89 -12.38 6.02
CA ASN A 145 4.43 -12.40 5.88
C ASN A 145 3.83 -13.16 7.05
N ASN A 146 2.51 -13.20 7.13
CA ASN A 146 1.78 -13.83 8.22
C ASN A 146 1.02 -15.11 7.84
N ILE A 147 1.41 -15.74 6.73
CA ILE A 147 0.80 -17.00 6.31
C ILE A 147 1.09 -18.10 7.34
N GLY A 148 0.03 -18.65 7.93
CA GLY A 148 0.13 -19.72 8.91
C GLY A 148 0.48 -19.23 10.32
N GLU A 149 0.44 -17.93 10.56
CA GLU A 149 0.59 -17.31 11.87
C GLU A 149 -0.76 -16.80 12.38
N GLU A 150 -0.97 -16.86 13.69
CA GLU A 150 -2.14 -16.27 14.33
C GLU A 150 -1.81 -14.85 14.81
N PRO A 151 -2.79 -13.94 14.90
CA PRO A 151 -2.57 -12.57 15.36
C PRO A 151 -1.91 -12.46 16.75
N ALA A 152 -2.11 -13.46 17.60
CA ALA A 152 -1.53 -13.54 18.93
C ALA A 152 -0.01 -13.80 18.92
N ASP A 153 0.54 -14.27 17.79
CA ASP A 153 1.97 -14.51 17.61
C ASP A 153 2.75 -13.20 17.34
N TYR A 154 2.04 -12.08 17.15
CA TYR A 154 2.65 -10.74 17.08
C TYR A 154 2.78 -10.12 18.46
N THR A 155 3.96 -10.28 19.07
CA THR A 155 4.29 -9.63 20.34
C THR A 155 5.32 -8.51 20.14
N PRO A 156 5.38 -7.50 21.04
CA PRO A 156 6.38 -6.43 20.97
C PRO A 156 7.83 -6.92 21.06
N GLU A 157 8.07 -8.11 21.64
CA GLU A 157 9.40 -8.71 21.80
C GLU A 157 9.87 -9.48 20.56
N ARG A 158 8.97 -9.75 19.60
CA ARG A 158 9.31 -10.46 18.36
C ARG A 158 10.27 -9.63 17.51
N ASP A 159 11.23 -10.30 16.89
CA ASP A 159 12.15 -9.67 15.96
C ASP A 159 11.38 -9.07 14.76
N PRO A 160 11.41 -7.74 14.56
CA PRO A 160 10.69 -7.09 13.49
C PRO A 160 10.97 -7.63 12.11
N VAL A 161 12.19 -8.09 11.83
CA VAL A 161 12.56 -8.59 10.49
C VAL A 161 11.91 -9.93 10.15
N THR A 162 11.29 -10.59 11.13
CA THR A 162 10.52 -11.83 10.94
C THR A 162 9.03 -11.58 10.87
N MET A 163 8.56 -10.34 11.07
CA MET A 163 7.14 -9.99 11.07
C MET A 163 6.70 -9.55 9.68
N ALA A 164 5.42 -9.77 9.35
CA ALA A 164 4.83 -9.21 8.14
C ALA A 164 5.03 -7.69 8.06
N CYS A 165 5.10 -7.15 6.83
CA CYS A 165 5.26 -5.72 6.62
C CYS A 165 4.13 -4.88 7.23
N HIS A 166 2.93 -5.44 7.31
CA HIS A 166 1.78 -4.80 7.96
C HIS A 166 0.99 -5.83 8.79
N PRO A 167 1.45 -6.15 10.01
CA PRO A 167 0.97 -7.30 10.77
C PRO A 167 -0.53 -7.28 11.17
N PRO A 168 -1.25 -6.14 11.19
CA PRO A 168 -2.69 -6.17 11.48
C PRO A 168 -3.60 -6.63 10.36
N GLU A 169 -3.07 -6.99 9.21
CA GLU A 169 -3.84 -7.37 8.03
C GLU A 169 -3.46 -8.78 7.61
N ALA A 170 -4.43 -9.59 7.19
CA ALA A 170 -4.18 -10.96 6.78
C ALA A 170 -3.52 -10.99 5.39
N ASP A 171 -2.37 -11.61 5.28
CA ASP A 171 -1.83 -12.02 4.00
C ASP A 171 -2.45 -13.37 3.60
N PHE A 172 -2.45 -13.66 2.31
CA PHE A 172 -2.95 -14.93 1.77
C PHE A 172 -2.14 -15.36 0.54
N VAL A 173 -2.01 -16.67 0.34
CA VAL A 173 -1.30 -17.21 -0.82
C VAL A 173 -2.20 -17.11 -2.04
N ILE A 174 -1.79 -16.33 -3.03
CA ILE A 174 -2.48 -16.23 -4.32
C ILE A 174 -2.00 -17.34 -5.26
N ARG A 175 -0.70 -17.61 -5.23
CA ARG A 175 -0.05 -18.60 -6.10
C ARG A 175 1.13 -19.22 -5.38
N ASP A 176 1.20 -20.54 -5.37
CA ASP A 176 2.38 -21.30 -4.93
C ASP A 176 2.49 -22.53 -5.84
N PRO A 177 3.30 -22.46 -6.92
CA PRO A 177 3.39 -23.56 -7.88
C PRO A 177 3.95 -24.85 -7.29
N GLU A 178 4.73 -24.76 -6.20
CA GLU A 178 5.31 -25.93 -5.53
C GLU A 178 4.34 -26.55 -4.51
N ARG A 179 3.45 -25.73 -3.93
CA ARG A 179 2.45 -26.14 -2.93
C ARG A 179 1.07 -25.51 -3.22
N PRO A 180 0.40 -25.92 -4.32
CA PRO A 180 -0.86 -25.30 -4.77
C PRO A 180 -2.01 -25.46 -3.76
N GLU A 181 -1.92 -26.41 -2.83
CA GLU A 181 -2.87 -26.57 -1.73
C GLU A 181 -2.88 -25.41 -0.73
N ARG A 182 -1.83 -24.57 -0.72
CA ARG A 182 -1.79 -23.33 0.09
C ARG A 182 -2.60 -22.20 -0.52
N GLU A 183 -2.89 -22.25 -1.82
CA GLU A 183 -3.56 -21.16 -2.54
C GLU A 183 -5.00 -20.95 -2.04
N VAL A 184 -5.34 -19.71 -1.71
CA VAL A 184 -6.68 -19.34 -1.28
C VAL A 184 -7.59 -19.18 -2.50
N ARG A 185 -8.37 -20.23 -2.78
CA ARG A 185 -9.33 -20.27 -3.90
C ARG A 185 -10.79 -20.27 -3.46
N ASP A 186 -11.04 -20.28 -2.16
CA ASP A 186 -12.38 -20.34 -1.57
C ASP A 186 -12.66 -19.10 -0.70
N ALA A 187 -13.84 -18.52 -0.87
CA ALA A 187 -14.23 -17.29 -0.19
C ALA A 187 -14.39 -17.47 1.33
N SER A 188 -14.78 -18.66 1.80
CA SER A 188 -14.90 -18.94 3.23
C SER A 188 -13.53 -18.98 3.90
N VAL A 189 -12.53 -19.61 3.26
CA VAL A 189 -11.14 -19.62 3.75
C VAL A 189 -10.61 -18.19 3.88
N PHE A 190 -10.81 -17.36 2.84
CA PHE A 190 -10.41 -15.97 2.87
C PHE A 190 -11.12 -15.17 3.98
N HIS A 191 -12.43 -15.38 4.14
CA HIS A 191 -13.22 -14.73 5.19
C HIS A 191 -12.72 -15.11 6.59
N ASP A 192 -12.53 -16.40 6.86
CA ASP A 192 -12.07 -16.89 8.16
C ASP A 192 -10.68 -16.37 8.54
N MET A 193 -9.77 -16.25 7.57
CA MET A 193 -8.47 -15.61 7.77
C MET A 193 -8.62 -14.15 8.20
N ARG A 194 -9.45 -13.37 7.49
CA ARG A 194 -9.67 -11.96 7.83
C ARG A 194 -10.35 -11.79 9.19
N GLU A 195 -11.39 -12.56 9.47
CA GLU A 195 -12.10 -12.48 10.76
C GLU A 195 -11.17 -12.79 11.93
N ARG A 196 -10.27 -13.79 11.79
CA ARG A 196 -9.24 -14.06 12.81
C ARG A 196 -8.34 -12.85 13.05
N PHE A 197 -7.80 -12.25 11.99
CA PHE A 197 -6.92 -11.07 12.10
C PHE A 197 -7.64 -9.85 12.68
N PHE A 198 -8.88 -9.59 12.29
CA PHE A 198 -9.67 -8.51 12.87
C PHE A 198 -10.04 -8.75 14.34
N ALA A 199 -10.42 -9.97 14.71
CA ALA A 199 -10.80 -10.32 16.07
C ALA A 199 -9.61 -10.38 17.03
N GLY A 200 -8.46 -10.86 16.54
CA GLY A 200 -7.25 -11.11 17.33
C GLY A 200 -6.52 -9.87 17.84
N ARG A 201 -6.87 -8.66 17.37
CA ARG A 201 -6.18 -7.39 17.68
C ARG A 201 -4.65 -7.53 17.62
N ALA A 202 -4.11 -7.74 16.43
CA ALA A 202 -2.66 -7.75 16.25
C ALA A 202 -2.03 -6.41 16.68
N TYR A 203 -0.94 -6.48 17.42
CA TYR A 203 -0.14 -5.32 17.79
C TYR A 203 0.45 -4.69 16.52
N HIS A 204 0.20 -3.39 16.30
CA HIS A 204 0.91 -2.62 15.29
C HIS A 204 1.97 -1.77 15.99
N PRO A 205 3.27 -2.13 15.94
CA PRO A 205 4.32 -1.31 16.55
C PRO A 205 4.36 0.11 15.96
N GLY A 206 3.96 0.21 14.68
CA GLY A 206 3.99 1.46 13.94
C GLY A 206 5.44 1.80 13.57
N ARG A 207 5.63 2.93 12.89
CA ARG A 207 6.96 3.52 12.70
C ARG A 207 7.25 4.67 13.67
N GLY A 208 6.26 5.08 14.47
CA GLY A 208 6.41 6.22 15.39
C GLY A 208 6.58 7.57 14.68
N TRP A 209 5.94 7.76 13.53
CA TRP A 209 5.98 9.02 12.78
C TRP A 209 5.48 10.21 13.62
N THR A 210 6.17 11.36 13.49
CA THR A 210 5.80 12.61 14.17
C THR A 210 4.52 13.21 13.57
N PRO A 211 3.63 13.82 14.36
CA PRO A 211 2.51 14.59 13.81
C PRO A 211 2.98 15.76 12.94
N LEU A 212 2.29 16.02 11.82
CA LEU A 212 2.70 17.04 10.85
C LEU A 212 2.75 18.45 11.46
N HIS A 213 1.83 18.75 12.38
CA HIS A 213 1.78 20.05 13.07
C HIS A 213 2.93 20.26 14.07
N GLU A 214 3.63 19.20 14.46
CA GLU A 214 4.81 19.25 15.34
C GLU A 214 6.13 19.30 14.55
N ARG A 215 6.08 19.37 13.21
CA ARG A 215 7.28 19.41 12.38
C ARG A 215 8.10 20.68 12.68
N ARG A 216 9.40 20.49 12.89
CA ARG A 216 10.33 21.61 13.06
C ARG A 216 10.64 22.15 11.66
N ARG A 217 10.26 23.40 11.42
CA ARG A 217 10.63 24.15 10.22
C ARG A 217 12.08 24.61 10.26
#